data_AF-A0A8T5A7W3-F1
#
_entry.id   AF-A0A8T5A7W3-F1
#
_cell.length_a   1.000
_cell.length_b   1.000
_cell.length_c   1.000
_cell.angle_alpha   90.00
_cell.angle_beta   90.00
_cell.angle_gamma   90.00
#
_symmetry.space_group_name_H-M   'P 1'
#
loop_
_entity.id
_entity.type
_entity.pdbx_description
1 polymer ?
#
loop_
_entity_poly.entity_id
_entity_poly.type
_entity_poly.pdbx_seq_one_letter_code
_entity_poly.pdbx_strand_id
1 'polypeptide(L)' 'MERKMGEVKCSHGEVILLGEQKGERGVNRYFKCLKCGNVLILSEDNVLYEVPKSQ' A
#
# COMPACT_ATOMS: atom_id res chain seq x y z
N MET A 1 0.25 18.91 23.53
CA MET A 1 -0.11 17.86 22.56
C MET A 1 1.07 17.68 21.62
N GLU A 2 1.83 16.63 21.86
CA GLU A 2 3.11 16.35 21.23
C GLU A 2 2.87 15.88 19.79
N ARG A 3 3.21 16.71 18.80
CA ARG A 3 3.22 16.28 17.40
C ARG A 3 4.43 15.37 17.24
N LYS A 4 4.21 14.06 17.04
CA LYS A 4 5.29 13.14 16.67
C LYS A 4 6.01 13.70 15.44
N MET A 5 7.29 13.97 15.63
CA MET A 5 8.27 14.36 14.62
C MET A 5 8.11 13.46 13.39
N GLY A 6 7.97 14.08 12.22
CA GLY A 6 7.41 13.49 11.02
C GLY A 6 7.94 12.11 10.67
N GLU A 7 7.02 11.15 10.60
CA GLU A 7 7.21 9.95 9.80
C GLU A 7 7.48 10.42 8.38
N VAL A 8 8.71 10.26 7.89
CA VAL A 8 9.05 10.52 6.50
C VAL A 8 8.09 9.67 5.67
N LYS A 9 7.09 10.29 5.04
CA LYS A 9 6.12 9.58 4.21
C LYS A 9 6.91 8.81 3.15
N CYS A 10 6.76 7.50 3.13
CA CYS A 10 7.45 6.67 2.15
C CYS A 10 6.86 6.96 0.77
N SER A 11 7.70 7.27 -0.21
CA SER A 11 7.25 7.53 -1.59
C SER A 11 6.88 6.26 -2.35
N HIS A 12 7.07 5.07 -1.76
CA HIS A 12 6.75 3.76 -2.34
C HIS A 12 7.35 3.46 -3.71
N GLY A 13 8.52 4.04 -4.03
CA GLY A 13 9.16 3.85 -5.34
C GLY A 13 9.67 2.43 -5.65
N GLU A 14 9.75 1.55 -4.65
CA GLU A 14 10.22 0.17 -4.82
C GLU A 14 9.20 -0.79 -4.18
N VAL A 15 8.43 -1.46 -5.03
CA VAL A 15 7.34 -2.36 -4.63
C VAL A 15 7.42 -3.70 -5.36
N ILE A 16 6.90 -4.76 -4.74
CA ILE A 16 6.70 -6.06 -5.36
C ILE A 16 5.22 -6.40 -5.42
N LEU A 17 4.75 -7.02 -6.51
CA LEU A 17 3.39 -7.54 -6.61
C LEU A 17 3.28 -8.78 -5.72
N LEU A 18 2.37 -8.75 -4.75
CA LEU A 18 2.01 -9.89 -3.91
C LEU A 18 0.97 -10.78 -4.59
N GLY A 19 0.07 -10.17 -5.37
CA GLY A 19 -0.96 -10.89 -6.09
C GLY A 19 -2.11 -10.00 -6.55
N GLU A 20 -3.06 -10.64 -7.21
CA GLU A 20 -4.26 -10.01 -7.75
C GLU A 20 -5.49 -10.74 -7.24
N GLN A 21 -6.51 -10.01 -6.79
CA GLN A 21 -7.82 -10.56 -6.43
C GLN A 21 -8.84 -10.09 -7.47
N LYS A 22 -9.40 -11.05 -8.22
CA LYS A 22 -10.50 -10.79 -9.15
C LYS A 22 -11.82 -10.78 -8.36
N GLY A 23 -12.48 -9.64 -8.31
CA GLY A 23 -13.84 -9.48 -7.81
C GLY A 23 -14.87 -9.51 -8.93
N GLU A 24 -16.14 -9.34 -8.57
CA GLU A 24 -17.25 -9.30 -9.52
C GLU A 24 -17.20 -8.08 -10.46
N ARG A 25 -16.55 -6.99 -10.04
CA ARG A 25 -16.50 -5.72 -10.77
C ARG A 25 -15.13 -5.41 -11.40
N GLY A 26 -14.05 -6.00 -10.88
CA GLY A 26 -12.71 -5.74 -11.37
C GLY A 26 -11.62 -6.50 -10.63
N VAL A 27 -10.39 -5.96 -10.63
CA VAL A 27 -9.21 -6.61 -10.07
C VAL A 27 -8.51 -5.68 -9.08
N ASN A 28 -8.38 -6.13 -7.84
CA ASN A 28 -7.52 -5.48 -6.86
C ASN A 28 -6.10 -6.03 -6.97
N ARG A 29 -5.10 -5.14 -7.05
CA ARG A 29 -3.68 -5.52 -7.06
C ARG A 29 -3.03 -5.18 -5.73
N TYR A 30 -2.35 -6.15 -5.15
CA TYR A 30 -1.68 -6.02 -3.86
C TYR A 30 -0.19 -5.91 -4.08
N PHE A 31 0.42 -4.85 -3.57
CA PHE A 31 1.85 -4.62 -3.63
C PHE A 31 2.43 -4.50 -2.23
N LYS A 32 3.67 -4.94 -2.03
CA LYS A 32 4.43 -4.67 -0.80
C LYS A 32 5.54 -3.69 -1.11
N CYS A 33 5.59 -2.59 -0.37
CA CYS A 33 6.72 -1.68 -0.42
C CYS A 33 7.94 -2.34 0.23
N LEU A 34 9.05 -2.44 -0.50
CA LEU A 34 10.28 -3.03 0.01
C LEU A 34 11.00 -2.11 1.01
N LYS A 35 10.67 -0.82 1.04
CA LYS A 35 11.29 0.18 1.92
C LYS A 35 10.66 0.21 3.31
N CYS A 36 9.36 0.44 3.38
CA CYS A 36 8.65 0.55 4.66
C CYS A 36 7.99 -0.77 5.10
N GLY A 37 7.69 -1.66 4.16
CA GLY A 37 6.99 -2.92 4.40
C GLY A 37 5.46 -2.80 4.35
N ASN A 38 4.90 -1.60 4.11
CA ASN A 38 3.46 -1.40 3.99
C ASN A 38 2.91 -2.14 2.76
N VAL A 39 1.66 -2.56 2.86
CA VAL A 39 0.91 -3.15 1.75
C VAL A 39 0.11 -2.05 1.07
N LEU A 40 0.23 -1.98 -0.25
CA LEU A 40 -0.49 -1.05 -1.09
C LEU A 40 -1.52 -1.83 -1.90
N ILE A 41 -2.76 -1.36 -1.91
CA ILE A 41 -3.86 -2.01 -2.62
C ILE A 41 -4.32 -1.03 -3.69
N LEU A 42 -4.08 -1.37 -4.96
CA LEU A 42 -4.60 -0.62 -6.09
C LEU A 42 -5.91 -1.25 -6.53
N SER A 43 -7.01 -0.52 -6.32
CA SER A 43 -8.34 -0.93 -6.77
C SER A 43 -8.58 -0.61 -8.24
N GLU A 44 -9.58 -1.26 -8.81
CA GLU A 44 -10.05 -1.06 -10.19
C GLU A 44 -10.40 0.40 -10.51
N ASP A 45 -10.91 1.16 -9.53
CA ASP A 45 -11.22 2.59 -9.65
C ASP A 45 -9.97 3.51 -9.58
N ASN A 46 -8.76 2.96 -9.71
CA ASN A 46 -7.48 3.67 -9.55
C ASN A 46 -7.28 4.33 -8.16
N VAL A 47 -7.98 3.83 -7.14
CA VAL A 47 -7.78 4.25 -5.75
C VAL A 47 -6.66 3.41 -5.13
N LEU A 48 -5.69 4.08 -4.52
CA LEU A 48 -4.60 3.43 -3.79
C LEU A 48 -4.86 3.49 -2.29
N TYR A 49 -4.99 2.32 -1.67
CA TYR A 49 -5.08 2.18 -0.22
C TYR A 49 -3.72 1.75 0.33
N GLU A 50 -3.37 2.28 1.50
CA GLU A 50 -2.15 1.91 2.22
C GLU A 50 -2.53 1.24 3.54
N VAL A 51 -2.01 0.03 3.73
CA VAL A 51 -2.13 -0.73 4.98
C VAL A 51 -0.74 -0.77 5.62
N PRO A 52 -0.53 -0.09 6.75
CA PRO A 52 0.75 -0.14 7.45
C PRO A 52 1.04 -1.58 7.89
N LYS A 53 2.32 -1.98 7.84
CA LYS A 53 2.70 -3.27 8.43
C LYS A 53 2.32 -3.25 9.92
N SER A 54 1.53 -4.21 10.38
CA SER A 54 1.39 -4.43 11.81
C SER A 54 2.76 -4.87 12.35
N GLN A 55 3.26 -4.16 13.36
CA GLN A 55 4.43 -4.60 14.14
C GLN A 55 4.06 -5.77 15.03
#